data_AF-A0A8J3T2N2-F1
#
_entry.id   AF-A0A8J3T2N2-F1
#
_cell.length_a   1.000
_cell.length_b   1.000
_cell.length_c   1.000
_cell.angle_alpha   90.00
_cell.angle_beta   90.00
_cell.angle_gamma   90.00
#
_symmetry.space_group_name_H-M   'P 1'
#
loop_
_entity.id
_entity.type
_entity.pdbx_description
1 polymer ?
#
loop_
_entity_poly.entity_id
_entity_poly.type
_entity_poly.pdbx_seq_one_letter_code
_entity_poly.pdbx_strand_id
1 'polypeptide(L)'
;MAADPDRLRSAGMTWEALAGRLQGPMDARAWQSVIPSMGYMALLRNLRNFDESGVPDEVAGQIVAKLTDPGEVARSRQLPFRFYSAYRNAPSLRWGHALDGALTKATANLPSSGAARSSWSTPRRP
;
A
#
# COMPACT_ATOMS: atom_id res chain seq x y z
N MET A 1 -9.34 16.58 -21.48
CA MET A 1 -9.75 17.48 -20.38
C MET A 1 -9.43 16.75 -19.08
N ALA A 2 -8.30 17.04 -18.43
CA ALA A 2 -7.94 16.40 -17.16
C ALA A 2 -8.92 16.88 -16.09
N ALA A 3 -9.60 15.96 -15.40
CA ALA A 3 -10.52 16.30 -14.33
C ALA A 3 -9.79 17.04 -13.20
N ASP A 4 -10.46 18.04 -12.62
CA ASP A 4 -9.95 18.84 -11.51
C ASP A 4 -9.63 17.93 -10.29
N PRO A 5 -8.37 17.90 -9.82
CA PRO A 5 -7.96 17.06 -8.71
C PRO A 5 -8.80 17.19 -7.44
N ASP A 6 -9.23 18.41 -7.12
CA ASP A 6 -10.00 18.68 -5.91
C ASP A 6 -11.43 18.14 -6.03
N ARG A 7 -11.99 18.12 -7.24
CA ARG A 7 -13.30 17.49 -7.52
C ARG A 7 -13.26 15.97 -7.43
N LEU A 8 -12.15 15.35 -7.83
CA LEU A 8 -11.96 13.90 -7.72
C LEU A 8 -11.89 13.45 -6.26
N ARG A 9 -11.19 14.24 -5.43
CA ARG A 9 -11.13 14.04 -3.98
C ARG A 9 -12.50 14.20 -3.32
N SER A 10 -13.24 15.25 -3.63
CA SER A 10 -14.56 15.51 -3.03
C SER A 10 -15.64 14.51 -3.45
N ALA A 11 -15.51 13.90 -4.63
CA ALA A 11 -16.45 12.91 -5.15
C ALA A 11 -16.20 11.48 -4.62
N GLY A 12 -15.15 11.26 -3.81
CA GLY A 12 -14.76 9.90 -3.38
C GLY A 12 -14.36 9.01 -4.55
N MET A 13 -13.90 9.59 -5.67
CA MET A 13 -13.55 8.83 -6.86
C MET A 13 -12.29 7.99 -6.58
N THR A 14 -12.38 6.68 -6.78
CA THR A 14 -11.23 5.79 -6.65
C THR A 14 -10.31 5.92 -7.87
N TRP A 15 -9.04 5.56 -7.69
CA TRP A 15 -8.08 5.57 -8.80
C TRP A 15 -8.49 4.57 -9.90
N GLU A 16 -9.12 3.44 -9.56
CA GLU A 16 -9.64 2.47 -10.54
C GLU A 16 -10.74 3.08 -11.40
N ALA A 17 -11.66 3.82 -10.78
CA ALA A 17 -12.75 4.50 -11.48
C ALA A 17 -12.22 5.62 -12.40
N LEU A 18 -11.17 6.32 -11.98
CA LEU A 18 -10.49 7.30 -12.82
C LEU A 18 -9.77 6.63 -13.99
N ALA A 19 -8.99 5.58 -13.74
CA ALA A 19 -8.27 4.82 -14.76
C ALA A 19 -9.23 4.24 -15.82
N GLY A 20 -10.37 3.68 -15.40
CA GLY A 20 -11.37 3.12 -16.32
C GLY A 20 -12.04 4.15 -17.25
N ARG A 21 -11.94 5.45 -16.94
CA ARG A 21 -12.46 6.53 -17.80
C ARG A 21 -11.41 7.05 -18.80
N LEU A 22 -10.14 6.73 -18.60
CA LEU A 22 -9.06 7.17 -19.47
C LEU A 22 -8.86 6.18 -20.61
N GLN A 23 -8.62 6.68 -21.81
CA GLN A 23 -8.22 5.87 -22.97
C GLN A 23 -6.69 5.73 -23.00
N GLY A 24 -6.10 5.26 -21.89
CA GLY A 24 -4.65 5.16 -21.74
C GLY A 24 -4.19 5.13 -20.27
N PRO A 25 -2.88 5.01 -20.02
CA PRO A 25 -2.32 5.04 -18.67
C PRO A 25 -2.58 6.38 -17.99
N MET A 26 -2.65 6.37 -16.66
CA MET A 26 -2.73 7.59 -15.86
C MET A 26 -1.40 8.34 -15.89
N ASP A 27 -1.44 9.61 -16.27
CA ASP A 27 -0.28 10.51 -16.19
C ASP A 27 0.00 10.97 -14.74
N ALA A 28 1.13 11.64 -14.52
CA ALA A 28 1.52 12.15 -13.20
C ALA A 28 0.42 13.01 -12.56
N ARG A 29 -0.26 13.86 -13.35
CA ARG A 29 -1.28 14.78 -12.83
C ARG A 29 -2.52 14.03 -12.35
N ALA A 30 -2.95 13.02 -13.10
CA ALA A 30 -4.04 12.13 -12.72
C ALA A 30 -3.69 11.37 -11.43
N TRP A 31 -2.47 10.84 -11.30
CA TRP A 31 -2.05 10.17 -10.06
C TRP A 31 -2.01 11.12 -8.85
N GLN A 32 -1.43 12.31 -9.01
CA GLN A 32 -1.37 13.32 -7.95
C GLN A 32 -2.75 13.67 -7.39
N SER A 33 -3.80 13.63 -8.22
CA SER A 33 -5.16 13.93 -7.77
C SER A 33 -5.77 12.90 -6.83
N VAL A 34 -5.42 11.62 -7.00
CA VAL A 34 -6.03 10.51 -6.26
C VAL A 34 -5.16 9.99 -5.12
N ILE A 35 -3.82 10.12 -5.21
CA ILE A 35 -2.89 9.67 -4.16
C ILE A 35 -3.30 10.10 -2.74
N PRO A 36 -3.74 11.36 -2.49
CA PRO A 36 -4.13 11.81 -1.16
C PRO A 36 -5.30 11.03 -0.54
N SER A 37 -6.21 10.48 -1.34
CA SER A 37 -7.36 9.68 -0.89
C SER A 37 -7.10 8.17 -0.93
N MET A 38 -5.99 7.72 -1.51
CA MET A 38 -5.69 6.30 -1.65
C MET A 38 -5.46 5.61 -0.30
N GLY A 39 -6.10 4.44 -0.16
CA GLY A 39 -5.85 3.53 0.94
C GLY A 39 -4.44 2.93 0.88
N TYR A 40 -3.95 2.45 2.03
CA TYR A 40 -2.59 1.95 2.20
C TYR A 40 -2.20 0.85 1.18
N MET A 41 -3.07 -0.14 0.97
CA MET A 41 -2.82 -1.22 0.02
C MET A 41 -2.84 -0.75 -1.44
N ALA A 42 -3.66 0.25 -1.77
CA ALA A 42 -3.70 0.83 -3.11
C ALA A 42 -2.38 1.54 -3.44
N LEU A 43 -1.77 2.25 -2.47
CA LEU A 43 -0.45 2.85 -2.62
C LEU A 43 0.62 1.79 -2.87
N LEU A 44 0.68 0.75 -2.03
CA LEU A 44 1.67 -0.34 -2.19
C LEU A 44 1.61 -1.02 -3.56
N ARG A 45 0.41 -1.19 -4.13
CA ARG A 45 0.23 -1.87 -5.43
C ARG A 45 0.57 -1.01 -6.64
N ASN A 46 0.66 0.32 -6.47
CA ASN A 46 0.81 1.26 -7.58
C ASN A 46 2.15 2.00 -7.60
N LEU A 47 3.10 1.68 -6.71
CA LEU A 47 4.41 2.35 -6.65
C LEU A 47 5.14 2.39 -8.01
N ARG A 48 5.10 1.28 -8.77
CA ARG A 48 5.67 1.22 -10.12
C ARG A 48 5.00 2.21 -11.07
N ASN A 49 3.68 2.33 -11.03
CA ASN A 49 2.93 3.25 -11.87
C ASN A 49 3.26 4.71 -11.53
N PHE A 50 3.51 5.01 -10.25
CA PHE A 50 3.92 6.36 -9.82
C PHE A 50 5.30 6.72 -10.37
N ASP A 51 6.24 5.77 -10.41
CA ASP A 51 7.54 5.99 -11.03
C ASP A 51 7.44 6.11 -12.55
N GLU A 52 6.75 5.19 -13.22
CA GLU A 52 6.59 5.19 -14.68
C GLU A 52 5.87 6.43 -15.21
N SER A 53 4.91 6.97 -14.44
CA SER A 53 4.19 8.20 -14.78
C SER A 53 4.95 9.48 -14.44
N GLY A 54 6.04 9.40 -13.67
CA GLY A 54 6.82 10.57 -13.26
C GLY A 54 6.13 11.42 -12.19
N VAL A 55 5.50 10.82 -11.19
CA VAL A 55 4.95 11.57 -10.04
C VAL A 55 6.06 12.39 -9.36
N PRO A 56 5.82 13.69 -9.03
CA PRO A 56 6.82 14.56 -8.39
C PRO A 56 7.31 14.08 -7.03
N ASP A 57 8.51 14.51 -6.64
CA ASP A 57 9.14 14.11 -5.37
C ASP A 57 8.35 14.52 -4.14
N GLU A 58 7.64 15.65 -4.20
CA GLU A 58 6.80 16.12 -3.11
C GLU A 58 5.63 15.16 -2.84
N VAL A 59 5.07 14.59 -3.90
CA VAL A 59 3.96 13.62 -3.80
C VAL A 59 4.49 12.25 -3.40
N ALA A 60 5.66 11.84 -3.92
CA ALA A 60 6.35 10.65 -3.45
C ALA A 60 6.69 10.74 -1.95
N GLY A 61 7.10 11.91 -1.47
CA GLY A 61 7.34 12.18 -0.06
C GLY A 61 6.11 11.95 0.82
N GLN A 62 4.92 12.32 0.35
CA GLN A 62 3.66 12.04 1.06
C GLN A 62 3.38 10.54 1.17
N ILE A 63 3.64 9.79 0.09
CA ILE A 63 3.49 8.34 0.08
C ILE A 63 4.47 7.70 1.07
N VAL A 64 5.74 8.11 1.02
CA VAL A 64 6.78 7.62 1.95
C VAL A 64 6.43 7.93 3.40
N ALA A 65 5.97 9.15 3.70
CA ALA A 65 5.54 9.54 5.04
C ALA A 65 4.43 8.61 5.55
N LYS A 66 3.42 8.32 4.71
CA LYS A 66 2.33 7.41 5.06
C LYS A 66 2.79 5.96 5.23
N LEU A 67 3.67 5.46 4.35
CA LEU A 67 4.17 4.08 4.42
C LEU A 67 5.11 3.85 5.61
N THR A 68 5.78 4.89 6.10
CA THR A 68 6.73 4.78 7.20
C THR A 68 6.13 5.11 8.57
N ASP A 69 4.95 5.74 8.61
CA ASP A 69 4.21 6.04 9.83
C ASP A 69 3.79 4.75 10.57
N PRO A 70 4.22 4.54 11.83
CA PRO A 70 3.89 3.34 12.58
C PRO A 70 2.38 3.13 12.78
N GLY A 71 1.62 4.22 12.94
CA GLY A 71 0.17 4.17 13.11
C GLY A 71 -0.55 3.68 11.85
N GLU A 72 -0.16 4.19 10.69
CA GLU A 72 -0.63 3.76 9.38
C GLU A 72 -0.26 2.29 9.11
N VAL A 73 0.98 1.89 9.38
CA VAL A 73 1.41 0.48 9.23
C VAL A 73 0.54 -0.46 10.08
N ALA A 74 0.31 -0.12 11.35
CA ALA A 74 -0.53 -0.91 12.25
C ALA A 74 -2.00 -0.94 11.80
N ARG A 75 -2.57 0.23 11.46
CA ARG A 75 -3.96 0.34 10.97
C ARG A 75 -4.18 -0.40 9.65
N SER A 76 -3.16 -0.47 8.79
CA SER A 76 -3.24 -1.12 7.48
C SER A 76 -3.48 -2.64 7.56
N ARG A 77 -3.10 -3.26 8.69
CA ARG A 77 -3.06 -4.72 8.90
C ARG A 77 -2.35 -5.48 7.77
N GLN A 78 -1.48 -4.81 7.01
CA GLN A 78 -0.68 -5.46 5.98
C GLN A 78 0.37 -6.35 6.64
N LEU A 79 0.51 -7.56 6.12
CA LEU A 79 1.56 -8.50 6.53
C LEU A 79 2.89 -8.12 5.87
N PRO A 80 4.05 -8.48 6.46
CA PRO A 80 5.38 -8.16 5.92
C PRO A 80 5.56 -8.53 4.44
N PHE A 81 5.00 -9.67 4.01
CA PHE A 81 5.05 -10.13 2.62
C PHE A 81 4.50 -9.12 1.60
N ARG A 82 3.54 -8.25 2.00
CA ARG A 82 2.97 -7.23 1.12
C ARG A 82 3.97 -6.14 0.78
N PHE A 83 4.81 -5.74 1.74
CA PHE A 83 5.88 -4.76 1.54
C PHE A 83 7.00 -5.35 0.68
N TYR A 84 7.37 -6.61 0.94
CA TYR A 84 8.33 -7.32 0.09
C TYR A 84 7.84 -7.42 -1.36
N SER A 85 6.56 -7.75 -1.57
CA SER A 85 5.97 -7.80 -2.90
C SER A 85 5.99 -6.44 -3.59
N ALA A 86 5.70 -5.36 -2.86
CA ALA A 86 5.79 -4.00 -3.40
C ALA A 86 7.23 -3.65 -3.81
N TYR A 87 8.23 -3.99 -2.99
CA TYR A 87 9.65 -3.78 -3.29
C TYR A 87 10.08 -4.51 -4.56
N ARG A 88 9.63 -5.76 -4.74
CA ARG A 88 9.91 -6.56 -5.94
C ARG A 88 9.27 -5.98 -7.19
N ASN A 89 8.09 -5.38 -7.07
CA ASN A 89 7.35 -4.82 -8.20
C ASN A 89 7.80 -3.41 -8.60
N ALA A 90 8.36 -2.64 -7.67
CA ALA A 90 8.86 -1.30 -7.89
C ALA A 90 10.31 -1.17 -7.35
N PRO A 91 11.31 -1.79 -8.02
CA PRO A 91 12.71 -1.78 -7.59
C PRO A 91 13.36 -0.42 -7.83
N SER A 92 12.95 0.57 -7.03
CA SER A 92 13.41 1.96 -7.08
C SER A 92 13.93 2.37 -5.71
N LEU A 93 15.06 3.10 -5.70
CA LEU A 93 15.64 3.65 -4.46
C LEU A 93 14.66 4.60 -3.75
N ARG A 94 13.73 5.19 -4.50
CA ARG A 94 12.68 6.08 -4.00
C ARG A 94 11.80 5.42 -2.94
N TRP A 95 11.55 4.12 -3.07
CA TRP A 95 10.66 3.37 -2.17
C TRP A 95 11.42 2.40 -1.26
N GLY A 96 12.60 1.93 -1.68
CA GLY A 96 13.30 0.82 -1.03
C GLY A 96 13.46 0.98 0.49
N HIS A 97 14.01 2.11 0.94
CA HIS A 97 14.22 2.38 2.36
C HIS A 97 12.90 2.47 3.14
N ALA A 98 11.88 3.10 2.55
CA ALA A 98 10.56 3.22 3.17
C ALA A 98 9.88 1.86 3.33
N LEU A 99 9.96 1.02 2.30
CA LEU A 99 9.39 -0.32 2.28
C LEU A 99 10.09 -1.26 3.27
N ASP A 100 11.41 -1.18 3.40
CA ASP A 100 12.18 -1.95 4.37
C ASP A 100 11.80 -1.60 5.82
N GLY A 101 11.76 -0.30 6.12
CA GLY A 101 11.32 0.18 7.43
C GLY A 101 9.86 -0.17 7.75
N ALA A 102 8.98 -0.15 6.75
CA ALA A 102 7.58 -0.54 6.91
C ALA A 102 7.40 -2.05 7.06
N LEU A 103 8.19 -2.85 6.33
CA LEU A 103 8.23 -4.31 6.44
C LEU A 103 8.59 -4.74 7.86
N THR A 104 9.64 -4.13 8.42
CA THR A 104 10.09 -4.39 9.80
C THR A 104 8.97 -4.11 10.80
N LYS A 105 8.30 -2.95 10.69
CA LYS A 105 7.16 -2.60 11.56
C LYS A 105 5.96 -3.53 11.39
N ALA A 106 5.68 -3.98 10.17
CA ALA A 106 4.57 -4.86 9.86
C ALA A 106 4.70 -6.27 10.47
N THR A 107 5.87 -6.64 11.00
CA THR A 107 6.03 -7.89 11.76
C THR A 107 5.11 -7.94 12.99
N ALA A 108 4.81 -6.78 13.59
CA ALA A 108 3.84 -6.65 14.67
C ALA A 108 2.39 -6.98 14.25
N ASN A 109 2.08 -6.99 12.95
CA ASN A 109 0.77 -7.36 12.41
C ASN A 109 0.63 -8.88 12.20
N LEU A 110 1.68 -9.67 12.42
CA LEU A 110 1.58 -11.12 12.31
C LEU A 110 0.61 -11.64 13.38
N PRO A 111 -0.25 -12.61 13.04
CA PRO A 111 -1.05 -13.27 14.07
C PRO A 111 -0.11 -13.83 15.12
N SER A 112 -0.32 -13.48 16.39
CA SER A 112 0.30 -14.22 17.47
C SER A 112 -0.12 -15.67 17.30
N SER A 113 0.83 -16.60 17.17
CA SER A 113 0.52 -18.02 17.19
C SER A 113 -0.18 -18.29 18.51
N GLY A 114 -1.50 -18.36 18.49
CA GLY A 114 -2.24 -19.04 19.53
C GLY A 114 -1.77 -20.48 19.44
N ALA A 115 -0.80 -20.85 20.27
CA ALA A 115 -0.46 -22.23 20.50
C ALA A 115 -1.80 -22.95 20.71
N ALA A 116 -2.14 -23.82 19.77
CA ALA A 116 -3.29 -24.70 19.91
C ALA A 116 -3.12 -25.38 21.27
N ARG A 117 -3.93 -24.97 22.25
CA ARG A 117 -3.99 -25.66 23.53
C ARG A 117 -4.42 -27.08 23.24
N SER A 118 -3.43 -27.97 23.25
CA SER A 118 -3.46 -29.31 23.81
C SER A 118 -4.85 -29.96 23.91
N SER A 119 -5.18 -30.82 22.94
CA SER A 119 -6.05 -31.97 23.18
C SER A 119 -5.79 -33.09 22.18
N TRP A 120 -4.53 -33.55 22.11
CA TRP A 120 -4.29 -34.95 21.72
C TRP A 120 -4.43 -35.79 23.00
N SER A 121 -5.66 -36.02 23.43
CA SER A 121 -5.95 -37.06 24.42
C SER A 121 -5.96 -38.39 23.68
N THR A 122 -4.86 -39.13 23.80
CA THR A 122 -4.80 -40.53 23.37
C THR A 122 -5.87 -41.32 24.11
N PRO A 123 -6.75 -42.09 23.46
CA PRO A 123 -7.66 -42.98 24.17
C PRO A 123 -6.84 -44.08 24.83
N ARG A 124 -6.93 -44.23 26.16
CA ARG A 124 -6.53 -45.49 26.82
C ARG A 124 -7.48 -46.56 26.29
N ARG A 125 -6.95 -47.52 25.53
CA ARG A 125 -7.66 -48.77 25.25
C ARG A 125 -7.78 -49.61 26.53
N PRO A 126 -8.86 -50.40 26.67
CA PRO A 126 -9.17 -51.16 27.88
C PRO A 126 -8.13 -52.23 28.19
#